data_AF-A0A3C1FWE9-F1
#
_entry.id   AF-A0A3C1FWE9-F1
#
_cell.length_a   1.000
_cell.length_b   1.000
_cell.length_c   1.000
_cell.angle_alpha   90.00
_cell.angle_beta   90.00
_cell.angle_gamma   90.00
#
_symmetry.space_group_name_H-M   'P 1'
#
loop_
_entity.id
_entity.type
_entity.pdbx_description
1 polymer ?
#
loop_
_entity_poly.entity_id
_entity_poly.type
_entity_poly.pdbx_seq_one_letter_code
_entity_poly.pdbx_strand_id
1 'polypeptide(L)'
;MPTIVSLTKASLEAESWISAASFQNTKEILANAALRNKVDYLKGTKERIILGAPAPVGTCHPSRIHPAVFRKRLPKKEKKRLEALEKLEKLFSGHNG
;
A
#
# COMPACT_ATOMS: atom_id res chain seq x y z
N MET A 1 8.64 -6.01 27.00
CA MET A 1 8.64 -7.49 27.07
C MET A 1 7.78 -8.03 25.93
N PRO A 2 8.15 -9.14 25.28
CA PRO A 2 7.29 -9.75 24.26
C PRO A 2 5.99 -10.26 24.89
N THR A 3 4.87 -10.10 24.18
CA THR A 3 3.54 -10.53 24.64
C THR A 3 3.08 -11.72 23.80
N ILE A 4 2.59 -12.79 24.42
CA ILE A 4 2.04 -13.96 23.73
C ILE A 4 0.56 -13.73 23.49
N VAL A 5 0.12 -13.89 22.25
CA VAL A 5 -1.28 -13.76 21.83
C VAL A 5 -1.70 -14.98 21.00
N SER A 6 -2.98 -15.33 21.05
CA SER A 6 -3.52 -16.39 20.20
C SER A 6 -3.53 -15.95 18.73
N LEU A 7 -3.50 -16.92 17.81
CA LEU A 7 -3.52 -16.66 16.36
C LEU A 7 -4.73 -15.79 15.95
N THR A 8 -5.91 -16.10 16.48
CA THR A 8 -7.15 -15.34 16.22
C THR A 8 -7.02 -13.91 16.69
N LYS A 9 -6.49 -13.69 17.91
CA LYS A 9 -6.31 -12.35 18.47
C LYS A 9 -5.29 -11.54 17.65
N ALA A 10 -4.15 -12.14 17.33
CA ALA A 10 -3.13 -11.52 16.48
C ALA A 10 -3.68 -11.14 15.09
N SER A 11 -4.56 -11.97 14.51
CA SER A 11 -5.16 -11.72 13.20
C SER A 11 -6.19 -10.59 13.22
N LEU A 12 -6.95 -10.46 14.31
CA LEU A 12 -7.92 -9.38 14.52
C LEU A 12 -7.27 -8.04 14.85
N GLU A 13 -6.11 -8.06 15.53
CA GLU A 13 -5.35 -6.87 15.94
C GLU A 13 -4.38 -6.37 14.85
N ALA A 14 -4.44 -6.91 13.63
CA ALA A 14 -3.61 -6.47 12.52
C ALA A 14 -3.78 -4.96 12.23
N GLU A 15 -2.69 -4.29 11.84
CA GLU A 15 -2.71 -2.86 11.54
C GLU A 15 -3.70 -2.51 10.42
N SER A 16 -3.72 -3.35 9.38
CA SER A 16 -4.64 -3.27 8.26
C SER A 16 -6.05 -3.66 8.69
N TRP A 17 -6.96 -2.68 8.71
CA TRP A 17 -8.35 -2.93 9.08
C TRP A 17 -9.08 -3.71 7.99
N ILE A 18 -8.70 -3.54 6.71
CA ILE A 18 -9.35 -4.29 5.62
C ILE A 18 -8.96 -5.76 5.67
N SER A 19 -7.70 -6.03 6.02
CA SER A 19 -7.18 -7.38 6.25
C SER A 19 -7.84 -8.04 7.47
N ALA A 20 -7.99 -7.30 8.57
CA ALA A 20 -8.64 -7.78 9.79
C ALA A 20 -10.14 -8.06 9.56
N ALA A 21 -10.86 -7.13 8.93
CA ALA A 21 -12.29 -7.23 8.64
C ALA A 21 -12.66 -8.43 7.75
N SER A 22 -11.72 -8.88 6.91
CA SER A 22 -11.93 -10.02 6.03
C SER A 22 -11.61 -11.37 6.68
N PHE A 23 -11.10 -11.39 7.92
CA PHE A 23 -10.91 -12.62 8.68
C PHE A 23 -12.21 -13.02 9.39
N GLN A 24 -12.73 -12.13 10.26
CA GLN A 24 -14.01 -12.28 10.95
C GLN A 24 -14.45 -10.92 11.55
N ASN A 25 -15.55 -10.88 12.31
CA ASN A 25 -16.06 -9.68 13.03
C ASN A 25 -16.20 -8.41 12.16
N THR A 26 -16.55 -8.58 10.87
CA THR A 26 -16.48 -7.53 9.84
C THR A 26 -17.21 -6.23 10.22
N LYS A 27 -18.43 -6.31 10.75
CA LYS A 27 -19.24 -5.13 11.12
C LYS A 27 -18.56 -4.28 12.20
N GLU A 28 -18.04 -4.94 13.23
CA GLU A 28 -17.37 -4.29 14.35
C GLU A 28 -16.07 -3.61 13.92
N ILE A 29 -15.27 -4.29 13.10
CA ILE A 29 -13.99 -3.77 12.63
C ILE A 29 -14.21 -2.56 11.70
N LEU A 30 -15.18 -2.62 10.80
CA LEU A 30 -15.52 -1.50 9.92
C LEU A 30 -16.06 -0.30 10.70
N ALA A 31 -16.94 -0.53 11.68
CA ALA A 31 -17.44 0.53 12.54
C ALA A 31 -16.32 1.22 13.32
N ASN A 32 -15.43 0.43 13.95
CA ASN A 32 -14.28 0.97 14.68
C ASN A 32 -13.31 1.73 13.78
N ALA A 33 -13.06 1.25 12.56
CA ALA A 33 -12.21 1.95 11.59
C ALA A 33 -12.84 3.29 11.16
N ALA A 34 -14.14 3.32 10.88
CA ALA A 34 -14.86 4.54 10.53
C ALA A 34 -14.86 5.57 11.68
N LEU A 35 -15.18 5.13 12.90
CA LEU A 35 -15.18 5.98 14.09
C LEU A 35 -13.81 6.60 14.39
N ARG A 36 -12.73 5.85 14.14
CA ARG A 36 -11.35 6.30 14.37
C ARG A 36 -10.74 7.00 13.15
N ASN A 37 -11.49 7.17 12.07
CA ASN A 37 -11.00 7.67 10.78
C ASN A 37 -9.70 6.94 10.33
N LYS A 38 -9.67 5.61 10.47
CA LYS A 38 -8.47 4.81 10.25
C LYS A 38 -8.23 4.65 8.74
N VAL A 39 -7.03 5.04 8.28
CA VAL A 39 -6.61 4.87 6.88
C VAL A 39 -5.80 3.59 6.74
N ASP A 40 -6.10 2.80 5.71
CA ASP A 40 -5.30 1.63 5.36
C ASP A 40 -4.27 1.95 4.28
N TYR A 41 -3.01 1.63 4.53
CA TYR A 41 -1.89 1.96 3.64
C TYR A 41 -1.50 0.82 2.69
N LEU A 42 -2.21 -0.31 2.73
CA LEU A 42 -2.04 -1.41 1.77
C LEU A 42 -0.60 -1.92 1.69
N LYS A 43 0.08 -2.05 2.83
CA LYS A 43 1.50 -2.45 2.90
C LYS A 43 1.69 -3.95 2.74
N GLY A 44 0.73 -4.73 3.24
CA GLY A 44 0.70 -6.18 3.26
C GLY A 44 0.08 -6.82 2.03
N THR A 45 0.19 -8.15 2.01
CA THR A 45 -0.25 -8.98 0.88
C THR A 45 -1.77 -9.10 0.79
N LYS A 46 -2.44 -9.35 1.91
CA LYS A 46 -3.89 -9.65 1.92
C LYS A 46 -4.72 -8.48 1.41
N GLU A 47 -4.43 -7.29 1.92
CA GLU A 47 -5.09 -6.04 1.54
C GLU A 47 -4.88 -5.64 0.07
N ARG A 48 -3.67 -5.85 -0.48
CA ARG A 48 -3.44 -5.64 -1.91
C ARG A 48 -4.22 -6.63 -2.78
N ILE A 49 -4.26 -7.90 -2.38
CA ILE A 49 -5.03 -8.94 -3.10
C ILE A 49 -6.52 -8.62 -3.08
N ILE A 50 -7.09 -8.25 -1.94
CA ILE A 50 -8.52 -7.88 -1.81
C ILE A 50 -8.90 -6.77 -2.80
N LEU A 51 -8.00 -5.80 -3.02
CA LEU A 51 -8.21 -4.69 -3.94
C LEU A 51 -7.78 -4.98 -5.39
N GLY A 52 -7.32 -6.19 -5.70
CA GLY A 52 -6.85 -6.56 -7.04
C GLY A 52 -5.50 -5.93 -7.43
N ALA A 53 -4.72 -5.45 -6.47
CA ALA A 53 -3.38 -4.90 -6.68
C ALA A 53 -2.29 -6.00 -6.58
N PRO A 54 -1.12 -5.82 -7.22
CA PRO A 54 -0.01 -6.76 -7.11
C PRO A 54 0.46 -6.91 -5.66
N ALA A 55 0.52 -8.16 -5.18
CA ALA A 55 1.03 -8.50 -3.86
C ALA A 55 2.52 -8.10 -3.72
N PRO A 56 2.97 -7.63 -2.55
CA PRO A 56 4.33 -7.19 -2.32
C PRO A 56 5.23 -8.39 -1.96
N VAL A 57 5.17 -9.46 -2.76
CA VAL A 57 5.92 -10.70 -2.53
C VAL A 57 6.31 -11.34 -3.86
N GLY A 58 7.37 -12.16 -3.84
CA GLY A 58 7.83 -12.88 -5.02
C GLY A 58 8.25 -11.94 -6.16
N THR A 59 7.88 -12.28 -7.39
CA THR A 59 8.15 -11.47 -8.59
C THR A 59 7.41 -10.13 -8.60
N CYS A 60 6.30 -10.05 -7.87
CA CYS A 60 5.51 -8.83 -7.71
C CYS A 60 6.04 -7.91 -6.60
N HIS A 61 7.08 -8.32 -5.87
CA HIS A 61 7.68 -7.47 -4.85
C HIS A 61 8.35 -6.24 -5.49
N PRO A 62 8.11 -5.01 -4.99
CA PRO A 62 8.55 -3.78 -5.64
C PRO A 62 10.04 -3.72 -5.99
N SER A 63 10.93 -4.27 -5.15
CA SER A 63 12.37 -4.28 -5.42
C SER A 63 12.81 -5.25 -6.53
N ARG A 64 11.96 -6.21 -6.92
CA ARG A 64 12.22 -7.15 -8.02
C ARG A 64 11.56 -6.74 -9.33
N ILE A 65 10.68 -5.74 -9.30
CA ILE A 65 10.05 -5.25 -10.52
C ILE A 65 11.06 -4.34 -11.23
N HIS A 66 11.46 -4.74 -12.45
CA HIS A 66 12.31 -3.90 -13.28
C HIS A 66 11.65 -2.53 -13.48
N PRO A 67 12.35 -1.39 -13.26
CA PRO A 67 11.75 -0.05 -13.28
C PRO A 67 10.96 0.26 -14.56
N ALA A 68 11.41 -0.24 -15.70
CA ALA A 68 10.71 -0.09 -16.98
C ALA A 68 9.31 -0.76 -16.99
N VAL A 69 9.16 -1.89 -16.31
CA VAL A 69 7.87 -2.60 -16.19
C VAL A 69 6.95 -1.86 -15.23
N PHE A 70 7.47 -1.35 -14.12
CA PHE A 70 6.71 -0.56 -13.15
C PHE A 70 6.15 0.70 -13.81
N ARG A 71 7.00 1.46 -14.52
CA ARG A 71 6.58 2.68 -15.24
C ARG A 71 5.47 2.39 -16.24
N LYS A 72 5.49 1.25 -16.95
CA LYS A 72 4.42 0.86 -17.87
C LYS A 72 3.09 0.57 -17.16
N ARG A 73 3.10 0.00 -15.96
CA ARG A 73 1.90 -0.35 -15.18
C ARG A 73 1.23 0.84 -14.48
N LEU A 74 1.94 1.96 -14.30
CA LEU A 74 1.35 3.15 -13.69
C LEU A 74 0.15 3.67 -14.50
N PRO A 75 -0.94 4.08 -13.84
CA PRO A 75 -2.08 4.69 -14.51
C PRO A 75 -1.66 5.96 -15.25
N LYS A 76 -2.34 6.28 -16.36
CA LYS A 76 -1.98 7.39 -17.26
C LYS A 76 -1.80 8.73 -16.53
N LYS A 77 -2.59 8.97 -15.48
CA LYS A 77 -2.54 10.18 -14.64
C LYS A 77 -1.23 10.30 -13.85
N GLU A 78 -0.77 9.20 -13.26
CA GLU A 78 0.48 9.14 -12.47
C GLU A 78 1.71 9.34 -13.36
N LYS A 79 1.71 8.70 -14.55
CA LYS A 79 2.78 8.87 -15.55
C LYS A 79 2.99 10.33 -15.91
N LYS A 80 1.90 11.04 -16.20
CA LYS A 80 1.92 12.46 -16.55
C LYS A 80 2.44 13.34 -15.40
N ARG A 81 2.10 12.99 -14.15
CA ARG A 81 2.62 13.67 -12.95
C ARG A 81 4.12 13.48 -12.78
N LEU A 82 4.61 12.25 -12.90
CA LEU A 82 6.04 11.94 -12.78
C LEU A 82 6.86 12.64 -13.86
N GLU A 83 6.36 12.68 -15.09
CA GLU A 83 7.01 13.40 -16.18
C GLU A 83 7.05 14.92 -15.95
N ALA A 84 6.01 15.49 -15.33
CA ALA A 84 5.99 16.91 -14.96
C ALA A 84 7.00 17.22 -13.85
N LEU A 85 7.12 16.34 -12.85
CA LEU A 85 8.11 16.48 -11.77
C LEU A 85 9.54 16.36 -12.30
N GLU A 86 9.81 15.40 -13.18
CA GLU A 86 11.12 15.22 -13.80
C GLU A 86 11.51 16.42 -14.67
N LYS A 87 10.53 17.04 -15.36
CA LYS A 87 10.75 18.30 -16.09
C LYS A 87 11.07 19.46 -15.15
N LEU A 88 10.37 19.57 -14.03
CA LEU A 88 10.64 20.61 -13.03
C LEU A 88 12.03 20.45 -12.42
N GLU A 89 12.44 19.23 -12.04
CA GLU A 89 13.79 18.97 -11.53
C GLU A 89 14.89 19.39 -12.52
N LYS A 90 14.70 19.08 -13.82
CA LYS A 90 15.64 19.49 -14.88
C LYS A 90 15.71 21.01 -15.09
N LEU A 91 14.63 21.74 -14.77
CA LEU A 91 14.59 23.20 -14.80
C LEU A 91 15.36 23.80 -13.61
N PHE A 92 15.26 23.19 -12.42
CA PHE A 92 15.95 23.66 -11.22
C PHE A 92 17.43 23.27 -11.17
N SER A 93 17.85 22.17 -11.81
CA SER A 93 19.26 21.78 -11.88
C SER A 93 20.10 22.63 -12.85
N GLY A 94 19.46 23.37 -13.76
CA GLY A 94 20.13 24.23 -14.74
C GLY A 94 20.45 25.66 -14.27
N HIS A 95 20.11 26.03 -13.02
CA HIS A 95 20.28 27.41 -12.52
C HIS A 95 21.42 27.58 -11.49
N ASN A 96 22.15 26.51 -11.17
CA ASN A 96 23.36 26.57 -10.33
C ASN A 96 24.60 26.35 -11.22
N GLY A 97 24.95 27.36 -12.01
CA GLY A 97 26.16 27.43 -12.82
C GLY A 97 26.66 28.87 -12.85
#